data_AF-A0A7W8BJF1-F1
#
_entry.id   AF-A0A7W8BJF1-F1
#
_cell.length_a   1.000
_cell.length_b   1.000
_cell.length_c   1.000
_cell.angle_alpha   90.00
_cell.angle_beta   90.00
_cell.angle_gamma   90.00
#
_symmetry.space_group_name_H-M   'P 1'
#
loop_
_entity.id
_entity.type
_entity.pdbx_description
1 polymer ?
#
loop_
_entity_poly.entity_id
_entity_poly.type
_entity_poly.pdbx_seq_one_letter_code
_entity_poly.pdbx_strand_id
1 'polypeptide(L)'
;MHRPSTAEAEIADELSAVRPGLVPRYTGGLPAARAAVLTRLWRGLAHEPLPWIARRDRRRDGLTLRLADGRRLHGPRADPYATGAYVTAVRLDEVTYDDPARLMTSLAVPHSAVFAAELGHSVASLALSRAGGQVHPQEWPARDWEWEQRVVDGHPFHPNCRSRPGFSVAEQLGYGPEHRPVVELGLVPVPAAECLVTGVWPDWLREAGRVVVPVHPWQAAHVLKRRAGRQGEQRLAAHPLMALRTLALLDGPHVKTALSARLTSSVRDISLGSVAASAVLSDFGEAVAARTDGLLHITRTLGAVAAGSPDLAAVLRESPEEYAADGERVVPVAALATTGLPRSPDWLGRFARLALTVGMRLLELGVALEAHGQNLLVVLSPAGDPVRLVYRDLADLRVGPARLARHGIEIPELPARMVTDDERVLRRKLFGSLVAGALAGTAGSGPVLRAALESAVRDLPRTPDRAALVDAPLPAKALTLMRLSPRTAGDQWAELPNPLHEATM
;
A
#
# COMPACT_ATOMS: atom_id res chain seq x y z
N MET A 1 20.44 -22.28 28.47
CA MET A 1 19.78 -22.38 27.15
C MET A 1 19.61 -20.95 26.64
N HIS A 2 20.47 -20.50 25.72
CA HIS A 2 20.41 -19.15 25.18
C HIS A 2 19.13 -19.06 24.33
N ARG A 3 18.13 -18.29 24.77
CA ARG A 3 16.96 -18.02 23.91
C ARG A 3 17.49 -17.21 22.72
N PRO A 4 17.18 -17.58 21.47
CA PRO A 4 17.53 -16.75 20.33
C PRO A 4 16.98 -15.34 20.54
N SER A 5 17.76 -14.32 20.16
CA SER A 5 17.34 -12.93 20.29
C SER A 5 16.05 -12.71 19.51
N THR A 6 15.11 -11.96 20.08
CA THR A 6 13.89 -11.55 19.37
C THR A 6 14.21 -10.37 18.47
N ALA A 7 13.53 -10.23 17.33
CA ALA A 7 13.67 -9.06 16.46
C ALA A 7 13.51 -7.72 17.21
N GLU A 8 12.68 -7.69 18.25
CA GLU A 8 12.51 -6.52 19.11
C GLU A 8 13.78 -6.14 19.89
N ALA A 9 14.55 -7.13 20.36
CA ALA A 9 15.80 -6.95 21.09
C ALA A 9 16.94 -6.60 20.14
N GLU A 10 17.02 -7.26 18.97
CA GLU A 10 17.99 -6.93 17.92
C GLU A 10 17.86 -5.47 17.47
N ILE A 11 16.63 -5.00 17.21
CA ILE A 11 16.38 -3.58 16.89
C ILE A 11 16.71 -2.66 18.07
N ALA A 12 16.44 -3.07 19.33
CA ALA A 12 16.80 -2.26 20.50
C ALA A 12 18.31 -2.07 20.64
N ASP A 13 19.08 -3.14 20.41
CA ASP A 13 20.54 -3.13 20.50
C ASP A 13 21.14 -2.24 19.39
N GLU A 14 20.71 -2.40 18.15
CA GLU A 14 21.12 -1.53 17.04
C GLU A 14 20.70 -0.07 17.27
N LEU A 15 19.48 0.16 17.76
CA LEU A 15 18.98 1.51 18.05
C LEU A 15 19.79 2.21 19.14
N SER A 16 20.25 1.45 20.15
CA SER A 16 21.11 1.97 21.23
C SER A 16 22.45 2.47 20.69
N ALA A 17 22.98 1.85 19.64
CA ALA A 17 24.21 2.29 18.99
C ALA A 17 23.98 3.50 18.06
N VAL A 18 22.89 3.52 17.29
CA VAL A 18 22.67 4.51 16.22
C VAL A 18 21.96 5.78 16.73
N ARG A 19 20.94 5.64 17.57
CA ARG A 19 20.10 6.73 18.11
C ARG A 19 19.61 6.41 19.52
N PRO A 20 20.51 6.38 20.54
CA PRO A 20 20.17 5.96 21.90
C PRO A 20 18.99 6.72 22.52
N GLY A 21 18.80 7.99 22.18
CA GLY A 21 17.69 8.80 22.68
C GLY A 21 16.29 8.33 22.27
N LEU A 22 16.16 7.43 21.28
CA LEU A 22 14.87 6.86 20.86
C LEU A 22 14.50 5.57 21.61
N VAL A 23 15.45 4.95 22.31
CA VAL A 23 15.25 3.64 22.98
C VAL A 23 14.06 3.65 23.95
N PRO A 24 13.88 4.64 24.85
CA PRO A 24 12.74 4.63 25.77
C PRO A 24 11.38 4.68 25.05
N ARG A 25 11.27 5.46 23.97
CA ARG A 25 10.04 5.57 23.17
C ARG A 25 9.76 4.30 22.38
N TYR A 26 10.81 3.71 21.80
CA TYR A 26 10.74 2.43 21.13
C TYR A 26 10.22 1.34 22.07
N THR A 27 10.87 1.16 23.22
CA THR A 27 10.50 0.13 24.21
C THR A 27 9.09 0.36 24.76
N GLY A 28 8.72 1.60 25.08
CA GLY A 28 7.37 1.94 25.53
C GLY A 28 6.28 1.74 24.45
N GLY A 29 6.65 1.79 23.17
CA GLY A 29 5.76 1.60 22.03
C GLY A 29 5.49 0.13 21.66
N LEU A 30 6.30 -0.82 22.13
CA LEU A 30 6.21 -2.23 21.75
C LEU A 30 4.84 -2.87 22.04
N PRO A 31 4.20 -2.69 23.23
CA PRO A 31 2.88 -3.28 23.49
C PRO A 31 1.81 -2.81 22.49
N ALA A 32 1.81 -1.51 22.16
CA ALA A 32 0.87 -0.96 21.19
C ALA A 32 1.18 -1.40 19.75
N ALA A 33 2.44 -1.64 19.41
CA ALA A 33 2.83 -2.19 18.11
C ALA A 33 2.41 -3.67 17.98
N ARG A 34 2.61 -4.48 19.03
CA ARG A 34 2.13 -5.87 19.10
C ARG A 34 0.62 -5.96 18.90
N ALA A 35 -0.16 -5.18 19.66
CA ALA A 35 -1.61 -5.16 19.53
C ALA A 35 -2.07 -4.77 18.10
N ALA A 36 -1.37 -3.82 17.47
CA ALA A 36 -1.68 -3.38 16.12
C ALA A 36 -1.39 -4.46 15.07
N VAL A 37 -0.26 -5.18 15.18
CA VAL A 37 0.07 -6.31 14.28
C VAL A 37 -0.84 -7.50 14.56
N LEU A 38 -1.11 -7.82 15.82
CA LEU A 38 -2.00 -8.89 16.24
C LEU A 38 -3.44 -8.65 15.75
N THR A 39 -3.93 -7.41 15.78
CA THR A 39 -5.24 -7.05 15.22
C THR A 39 -5.33 -7.37 13.72
N ARG A 40 -4.29 -7.03 12.95
CA ARG A 40 -4.22 -7.32 11.51
C ARG A 40 -4.10 -8.81 11.22
N LEU A 41 -3.31 -9.54 12.03
CA LEU A 41 -3.23 -11.00 11.95
C LEU A 41 -4.58 -11.64 12.28
N TRP A 42 -5.24 -11.22 13.36
CA TRP A 42 -6.53 -11.72 13.79
C TRP A 42 -7.61 -11.52 12.72
N ARG A 43 -7.64 -10.36 12.08
CA ARG A 43 -8.48 -10.10 10.90
C ARG A 43 -8.27 -11.16 9.80
N GLY A 44 -7.01 -11.45 9.48
CA GLY A 44 -6.65 -12.47 8.51
C GLY A 44 -7.17 -13.85 8.90
N LEU A 45 -6.91 -14.28 10.13
CA LEU A 45 -7.39 -15.56 10.66
C LEU A 45 -8.92 -15.66 10.65
N ALA A 46 -9.60 -14.56 10.97
CA ALA A 46 -11.04 -14.47 11.06
C ALA A 46 -11.76 -14.55 9.72
N HIS A 47 -11.15 -14.09 8.62
CA HIS A 47 -11.87 -13.87 7.35
C HIS A 47 -11.21 -14.49 6.12
N GLU A 48 -9.92 -14.81 6.14
CA GLU A 48 -9.25 -15.37 4.97
C GLU A 48 -9.45 -16.90 4.85
N PRO A 49 -9.49 -17.48 3.63
CA PRO A 49 -9.76 -18.90 3.42
C PRO A 49 -8.52 -19.78 3.73
N LEU A 50 -8.04 -19.73 4.97
CA LEU A 50 -6.92 -20.52 5.45
C LEU A 50 -7.33 -22.00 5.60
N PRO A 51 -6.68 -22.94 4.90
CA PRO A 51 -7.17 -24.32 4.77
C PRO A 51 -7.14 -25.13 6.07
N TRP A 52 -6.37 -24.68 7.07
CA TRP A 52 -6.24 -25.33 8.38
C TRP A 52 -7.23 -24.78 9.43
N ILE A 53 -8.08 -23.82 9.06
CA ILE A 53 -9.20 -23.34 9.89
C ILE A 53 -10.46 -24.07 9.46
N ALA A 54 -10.88 -25.07 10.24
CA ALA A 54 -12.02 -25.93 9.93
C ALA A 54 -13.36 -25.23 10.15
N ARG A 55 -13.49 -24.38 11.17
CA ARG A 55 -14.74 -23.68 11.50
C ARG A 55 -14.51 -22.35 12.20
N ARG A 56 -15.42 -21.41 11.99
CA ARG A 56 -15.46 -20.10 12.64
C ARG A 56 -16.77 -19.94 13.40
N ASP A 57 -16.69 -20.03 14.72
CA ASP A 57 -17.84 -19.90 15.63
C ASP A 57 -17.91 -18.46 16.14
N ARG A 58 -18.78 -17.65 15.52
CA ARG A 58 -19.05 -16.27 15.94
C ARG A 58 -20.07 -16.27 17.09
N ARG A 59 -19.74 -15.57 18.17
CA ARG A 59 -20.61 -15.35 19.35
C ARG A 59 -20.72 -13.84 19.61
N ARG A 60 -21.63 -13.45 20.50
CA ARG A 60 -21.84 -12.03 20.84
C ARG A 60 -20.60 -11.39 21.48
N ASP A 61 -19.84 -12.18 22.23
CA ASP A 61 -18.67 -11.80 23.02
C ASP A 61 -17.32 -12.04 22.32
N GLY A 62 -17.30 -12.75 21.17
CA GLY A 62 -16.05 -13.04 20.48
C GLY A 62 -16.16 -13.97 19.29
N LEU A 63 -15.00 -14.46 18.87
CA LEU A 63 -14.84 -15.39 17.76
C LEU A 63 -13.93 -16.54 18.20
N THR A 64 -14.40 -17.77 17.97
CA THR A 64 -13.60 -18.99 18.17
C THR A 64 -13.34 -19.66 16.83
N LEU A 65 -12.07 -19.86 16.51
CA LEU A 65 -11.60 -20.62 15.35
C LEU A 65 -11.29 -22.04 15.80
N ARG A 66 -11.92 -23.03 15.15
CA ARG A 66 -11.56 -24.44 15.33
C ARG A 66 -10.55 -24.81 14.26
N LEU A 67 -9.37 -25.24 14.70
CA LEU A 67 -8.30 -25.66 13.81
C LEU A 67 -8.51 -27.11 13.38
N ALA A 68 -7.98 -27.48 12.21
CA ALA A 68 -8.11 -28.84 11.67
C ALA A 68 -7.46 -29.92 12.55
N ASP A 69 -6.51 -29.54 13.41
CA ASP A 69 -5.85 -30.43 14.38
C ASP A 69 -6.58 -30.52 15.74
N GLY A 70 -7.78 -29.92 15.86
CA GLY A 70 -8.62 -29.97 17.05
C GLY A 70 -8.42 -28.84 18.06
N ARG A 71 -7.35 -28.03 17.92
CA ARG A 71 -7.10 -26.88 18.80
C ARG A 71 -8.12 -25.76 18.58
N ARG A 72 -8.29 -24.90 19.60
CA ARG A 72 -9.24 -23.78 19.56
C ARG A 72 -8.52 -22.45 19.78
N LEU A 73 -8.65 -21.53 18.83
CA LEU A 73 -8.14 -20.17 18.97
C LEU A 73 -9.31 -19.22 19.23
N HIS A 74 -9.30 -18.54 20.36
CA HIS A 74 -10.35 -17.61 20.78
C HIS A 74 -9.83 -16.18 20.87
N GLY A 75 -10.64 -15.22 20.44
CA GLY A 75 -10.33 -13.80 20.50
C GLY A 75 -11.58 -12.93 20.38
N PRO A 76 -11.41 -11.60 20.38
CA PRO A 76 -12.53 -10.66 20.28
C PRO A 76 -13.23 -10.75 18.91
N ARG A 77 -14.42 -10.15 18.80
CA ARG A 77 -15.12 -10.01 17.51
C ARG A 77 -14.20 -9.31 16.51
N ALA A 78 -14.07 -9.88 15.31
CA ALA A 78 -13.23 -9.33 14.25
C ALA A 78 -14.07 -8.50 13.27
N ASP A 79 -14.07 -7.18 13.43
CA ASP A 79 -14.53 -6.25 12.38
C ASP A 79 -13.55 -6.31 11.18
N PRO A 80 -13.99 -6.73 9.98
CA PRO A 80 -13.13 -6.84 8.81
C PRO A 80 -12.63 -5.49 8.26
N TYR A 81 -13.21 -4.37 8.70
CA TYR A 81 -12.89 -3.02 8.24
C TYR A 81 -12.24 -2.14 9.34
N ALA A 82 -12.08 -2.68 10.55
CA ALA A 82 -11.39 -1.97 11.62
C ALA A 82 -9.90 -1.77 11.33
N THR A 83 -9.43 -0.53 11.52
CA THR A 83 -8.00 -0.16 11.34
C THR A 83 -7.29 0.13 12.66
N GLY A 84 -8.04 0.45 13.72
CA GLY A 84 -7.50 0.66 15.06
C GLY A 84 -7.05 -0.65 15.72
N ALA A 85 -6.05 -0.57 16.61
CA ALA A 85 -5.60 -1.71 17.39
C ALA A 85 -6.58 -1.98 18.54
N TYR A 86 -7.25 -3.13 18.54
CA TYR A 86 -8.18 -3.54 19.61
C TYR A 86 -7.93 -4.95 20.14
N VAL A 87 -7.13 -5.77 19.43
CA VAL A 87 -6.75 -7.11 19.87
C VAL A 87 -5.47 -7.01 20.68
N THR A 88 -5.58 -7.07 22.01
CA THR A 88 -4.43 -7.06 22.92
C THR A 88 -3.90 -8.46 23.19
N ALA A 89 -4.77 -9.47 23.15
CA ALA A 89 -4.39 -10.88 23.27
C ALA A 89 -5.44 -11.80 22.62
N VAL A 90 -5.02 -13.03 22.32
CA VAL A 90 -5.87 -14.16 21.91
C VAL A 90 -5.47 -15.41 22.69
N ARG A 91 -6.35 -16.40 22.80
CA ARG A 91 -6.10 -17.64 23.56
C ARG A 91 -6.14 -18.86 22.65
N LEU A 92 -5.02 -19.57 22.52
CA LEU A 92 -4.95 -20.88 21.87
C LEU A 92 -5.05 -21.96 22.97
N ASP A 93 -6.19 -22.64 23.00
CA ASP A 93 -6.62 -23.53 24.08
C ASP A 93 -6.55 -22.87 25.47
N GLU A 94 -5.55 -23.18 26.28
CA GLU A 94 -5.36 -22.59 27.62
C GLU A 94 -4.23 -21.54 27.66
N VAL A 95 -3.55 -21.29 26.55
CA VAL A 95 -2.39 -20.38 26.50
C VAL A 95 -2.78 -19.06 25.85
N THR A 96 -2.53 -17.96 26.56
CA THR A 96 -2.74 -16.59 26.07
C THR A 96 -1.52 -16.07 25.33
N TYR A 97 -1.76 -15.41 24.19
CA TYR A 97 -0.77 -14.79 23.32
C TYR A 97 -1.11 -13.32 23.08
N ASP A 98 -0.23 -12.44 23.49
CA ASP A 98 -0.19 -11.00 23.18
C ASP A 98 0.82 -10.65 22.06
N ASP A 99 1.72 -11.59 21.77
CA ASP A 99 2.73 -11.49 20.73
C ASP A 99 2.32 -12.28 19.47
N PRO A 100 2.16 -11.62 18.31
CA PRO A 100 1.73 -12.27 17.07
C PRO A 100 2.77 -13.26 16.52
N ALA A 101 4.07 -13.05 16.74
CA ALA A 101 5.12 -13.97 16.31
C ALA A 101 5.10 -15.25 17.15
N ARG A 102 4.90 -15.13 18.47
CA ARG A 102 4.76 -16.28 19.37
C ARG A 102 3.49 -17.08 19.09
N LEU A 103 2.38 -16.39 18.80
CA LEU A 103 1.14 -17.03 18.35
C LEU A 103 1.38 -17.83 17.07
N MET A 104 1.96 -17.20 16.04
CA MET A 104 2.17 -17.84 14.74
C MET A 104 3.13 -19.04 14.84
N THR A 105 4.16 -18.92 15.67
CA THR A 105 5.06 -20.05 15.99
C THR A 105 4.28 -21.21 16.61
N SER A 106 3.41 -20.92 17.59
CA SER A 106 2.64 -21.94 18.31
C SER A 106 1.55 -22.58 17.46
N LEU A 107 0.98 -21.83 16.49
CA LEU A 107 0.07 -22.41 15.50
C LEU A 107 0.75 -23.49 14.65
N ALA A 108 2.07 -23.42 14.44
CA ALA A 108 2.86 -24.49 13.82
C ALA A 108 2.32 -25.02 12.47
N VAL A 109 1.64 -24.17 11.71
CA VAL A 109 1.11 -24.48 10.37
C VAL A 109 2.21 -24.35 9.30
N PRO A 110 2.03 -24.90 8.08
CA PRO A 110 3.03 -24.76 7.03
C PRO A 110 3.45 -23.29 6.81
N HIS A 111 4.77 -23.08 6.68
CA HIS A 111 5.41 -21.76 6.51
C HIS A 111 5.26 -20.77 7.69
N SER A 112 4.72 -21.20 8.84
CA SER A 112 4.51 -20.33 10.00
C SER A 112 5.80 -19.75 10.59
N ALA A 113 6.93 -20.48 10.54
CA ALA A 113 8.19 -20.03 11.13
C ALA A 113 8.73 -18.75 10.45
N VAL A 114 8.74 -18.73 9.10
CA VAL A 114 9.16 -17.55 8.33
C VAL A 114 8.19 -16.41 8.58
N PHE A 115 6.89 -16.69 8.56
CA PHE A 115 5.89 -15.65 8.80
C PHE A 115 5.94 -15.10 10.23
N ALA A 116 6.22 -15.92 11.24
CA ALA A 116 6.45 -15.50 12.62
C ALA A 116 7.64 -14.54 12.73
N ALA A 117 8.76 -14.84 12.04
CA ALA A 117 9.91 -13.94 11.98
C ALA A 117 9.53 -12.59 11.33
N GLU A 118 8.77 -12.60 10.24
CA GLU A 118 8.29 -11.39 9.57
C GLU A 118 7.36 -10.55 10.46
N LEU A 119 6.48 -11.21 11.23
CA LEU A 119 5.59 -10.58 12.21
C LEU A 119 6.40 -9.91 13.32
N GLY A 120 7.42 -10.58 13.86
CA GLY A 120 8.32 -10.03 14.86
C GLY A 120 9.04 -8.77 14.37
N HIS A 121 9.58 -8.82 13.14
CA HIS A 121 10.16 -7.63 12.50
C HIS A 121 9.11 -6.53 12.26
N SER A 122 7.89 -6.88 11.88
CA SER A 122 6.82 -5.90 11.68
C SER A 122 6.44 -5.18 12.99
N VAL A 123 6.41 -5.90 14.12
CA VAL A 123 6.20 -5.30 15.45
C VAL A 123 7.33 -4.34 15.80
N ALA A 124 8.57 -4.82 15.70
CA ALA A 124 9.75 -4.04 16.07
C ALA A 124 9.89 -2.78 15.18
N SER A 125 9.81 -2.93 13.86
CA SER A 125 9.84 -1.79 12.93
C SER A 125 8.67 -0.82 13.14
N LEU A 126 7.45 -1.30 13.44
CA LEU A 126 6.32 -0.41 13.73
C LEU A 126 6.54 0.40 15.02
N ALA A 127 7.10 -0.21 16.06
CA ALA A 127 7.47 0.50 17.28
C ALA A 127 8.54 1.57 17.00
N LEU A 128 9.54 1.25 16.17
CA LEU A 128 10.54 2.22 15.72
C LEU A 128 9.92 3.37 14.93
N SER A 129 9.03 3.08 13.97
CA SER A 129 8.31 4.09 13.18
C SER A 129 7.54 5.05 14.11
N ARG A 130 6.87 4.54 15.14
CA ARG A 130 6.12 5.36 16.13
C ARG A 130 7.02 6.13 17.10
N ALA A 131 8.24 5.65 17.37
CA ALA A 131 9.19 6.35 18.24
C ALA A 131 9.71 7.66 17.62
N GLY A 132 9.68 7.77 16.28
CA GLY A 132 10.19 8.90 15.49
C GLY A 132 9.45 10.23 15.67
N GLY A 133 8.29 10.25 16.32
CA GLY A 133 7.55 11.47 16.65
C GLY A 133 6.06 11.40 16.34
N GLN A 134 5.28 12.31 16.94
CA GLN A 134 3.83 12.38 16.74
C GLN A 134 3.45 13.17 15.49
N VAL A 135 2.36 12.79 14.85
CA VAL A 135 1.69 13.58 13.81
C VAL A 135 0.63 14.44 14.51
N HIS A 136 0.69 15.76 14.34
CA HIS A 136 -0.33 16.67 14.84
C HIS A 136 -1.50 16.72 13.83
N PRO A 137 -2.69 16.19 14.17
CA PRO A 137 -3.79 16.06 13.19
C PRO A 137 -4.38 17.40 12.73
N GLN A 138 -4.22 18.46 13.53
CA GLN A 138 -4.73 19.79 13.21
C GLN A 138 -3.79 20.60 12.31
N GLU A 139 -2.51 20.27 12.26
CA GLU A 139 -1.53 21.01 11.46
C GLU A 139 -1.48 20.39 10.07
N TRP A 140 -1.81 21.14 9.03
CA TRP A 140 -1.70 20.64 7.66
C TRP A 140 -0.25 20.79 7.20
N PRO A 141 0.32 19.81 6.46
CA PRO A 141 1.67 19.94 5.96
C PRO A 141 1.80 21.09 4.95
N ALA A 142 3.02 21.61 4.85
CA ALA A 142 3.37 22.67 3.90
C ALA A 142 3.70 22.10 2.52
N ARG A 143 4.21 20.87 2.48
CA ARG A 143 4.59 20.17 1.24
C ARG A 143 3.81 18.86 1.10
N ASP A 144 3.53 18.46 -0.12
CA ASP A 144 2.69 17.29 -0.45
C ASP A 144 3.30 15.96 0.06
N TRP A 145 4.62 15.77 -0.09
CA TRP A 145 5.31 14.57 0.40
C TRP A 145 5.21 14.41 1.91
N GLU A 146 4.99 15.48 2.68
CA GLU A 146 4.82 15.38 4.13
C GLU A 146 3.53 14.67 4.50
N TRP A 147 2.48 14.69 3.64
CA TRP A 147 1.30 13.85 3.85
C TRP A 147 1.65 12.36 3.86
N GLU A 148 2.50 11.94 2.92
CA GLU A 148 2.96 10.56 2.79
C GLU A 148 3.78 10.13 4.01
N GLN A 149 4.62 11.03 4.51
CA GLN A 149 5.48 10.81 5.68
C GLN A 149 4.71 10.76 7.01
N ARG A 150 3.46 11.23 7.03
CA ARG A 150 2.57 11.11 8.21
C ARG A 150 1.95 9.72 8.34
N VAL A 151 1.97 8.90 7.30
CA VAL A 151 1.48 7.53 7.40
C VAL A 151 2.55 6.67 8.08
N VAL A 152 2.49 6.61 9.41
CA VAL A 152 3.46 5.89 10.27
C VAL A 152 3.13 4.40 10.40
N ASP A 153 1.85 4.03 10.42
CA ASP A 153 1.42 2.65 10.69
C ASP A 153 1.55 1.69 9.48
N GLY A 154 1.72 2.25 8.27
CA GLY A 154 1.81 1.48 7.04
C GLY A 154 0.45 0.96 6.58
N HIS A 155 0.42 -0.20 5.91
CA HIS A 155 -0.82 -0.76 5.37
C HIS A 155 -1.84 -1.09 6.48
N PRO A 156 -3.09 -0.60 6.40
CA PRO A 156 -4.07 -0.72 7.50
C PRO A 156 -4.43 -2.18 7.82
N PHE A 157 -4.47 -3.06 6.82
CA PHE A 157 -4.90 -4.45 7.00
C PHE A 157 -3.80 -5.52 6.93
N HIS A 158 -2.56 -5.19 6.56
CA HIS A 158 -1.52 -6.20 6.33
C HIS A 158 -0.78 -6.50 7.64
N PRO A 159 -0.69 -7.75 8.12
CA PRO A 159 0.02 -8.05 9.36
C PRO A 159 1.51 -7.67 9.33
N ASN A 160 2.18 -7.88 8.19
CA ASN A 160 3.54 -7.38 7.93
C ASN A 160 3.59 -5.92 7.45
N CYS A 161 2.76 -5.01 7.97
CA CYS A 161 2.65 -3.62 7.48
C CYS A 161 3.97 -2.83 7.50
N ARG A 162 4.91 -3.20 8.38
CA ARG A 162 6.23 -2.57 8.53
C ARG A 162 7.39 -3.54 8.50
N SER A 163 7.16 -4.79 8.07
CA SER A 163 8.25 -5.76 7.92
C SER A 163 9.20 -5.33 6.81
N ARG A 164 10.47 -5.11 7.16
CA ARG A 164 11.57 -4.71 6.25
C ARG A 164 12.78 -5.63 6.45
N PRO A 165 12.66 -6.94 6.15
CA PRO A 165 13.77 -7.86 6.30
C PRO A 165 14.98 -7.38 5.47
N GLY A 166 16.16 -7.39 6.09
CA GLY A 166 17.42 -6.93 5.47
C GLY A 166 17.71 -5.43 5.61
N PHE A 167 16.87 -4.66 6.30
CA PHE A 167 17.19 -3.28 6.69
C PHE A 167 17.71 -3.24 8.12
N SER A 168 18.90 -2.65 8.32
CA SER A 168 19.38 -2.24 9.63
C SER A 168 18.56 -1.07 10.19
N VAL A 169 18.65 -0.81 11.50
CA VAL A 169 17.99 0.35 12.13
C VAL A 169 18.44 1.67 11.51
N ALA A 170 19.73 1.81 11.20
CA ALA A 170 20.26 3.00 10.54
C ALA A 170 19.60 3.26 9.17
N GLU A 171 19.32 2.21 8.40
CA GLU A 171 18.67 2.31 7.10
C GLU A 171 17.17 2.55 7.21
N GLN A 172 16.51 1.96 8.21
CA GLN A 172 15.11 2.29 8.49
C GLN A 172 14.97 3.79 8.82
N LEU A 173 15.84 4.32 9.68
CA LEU A 173 15.87 5.75 10.02
C LEU A 173 16.28 6.63 8.83
N GLY A 174 17.24 6.19 8.02
CA GLY A 174 17.79 6.95 6.91
C GLY A 174 16.93 6.95 5.65
N TYR A 175 16.06 5.95 5.45
CA TYR A 175 15.27 5.81 4.22
C TYR A 175 13.77 5.79 4.46
N GLY A 176 13.29 5.42 5.65
CA GLY A 176 11.87 5.28 5.96
C GLY A 176 11.13 6.63 5.95
N PRO A 177 10.03 6.79 5.18
CA PRO A 177 9.30 8.07 5.10
C PRO A 177 8.78 8.55 6.45
N GLU A 178 8.42 7.63 7.36
CA GLU A 178 7.97 7.96 8.73
C GLU A 178 9.02 8.71 9.57
N HIS A 179 10.29 8.64 9.18
CA HIS A 179 11.41 9.32 9.85
C HIS A 179 11.78 10.64 9.17
N ARG A 180 11.07 11.02 8.09
CA ARG A 180 11.25 12.26 7.32
C ARG A 180 12.70 12.53 6.87
N PRO A 181 13.44 11.55 6.35
CA PRO A 181 14.79 11.80 5.89
C PRO A 181 14.79 12.59 4.58
N VAL A 182 15.97 13.14 4.26
CA VAL A 182 16.37 13.45 2.89
C VAL A 182 17.23 12.27 2.42
N VAL A 183 16.87 11.68 1.28
CA VAL A 183 17.60 10.57 0.67
C VAL A 183 18.38 11.09 -0.53
N GLU A 184 19.69 10.91 -0.48
CA GLU A 184 20.60 11.29 -1.55
C GLU A 184 20.70 10.17 -2.59
N LEU A 185 19.91 10.24 -3.67
CA LEU A 185 19.96 9.27 -4.76
C LEU A 185 21.29 9.36 -5.49
N GLY A 186 21.94 8.21 -5.72
CA GLY A 186 23.15 8.14 -6.52
C GLY A 186 22.83 8.24 -8.01
N LEU A 187 23.65 8.94 -8.78
CA LEU A 187 23.49 9.07 -10.23
C LEU A 187 24.48 8.15 -10.94
N VAL A 188 23.97 7.13 -11.65
CA VAL A 188 24.80 6.10 -12.30
C VAL A 188 24.75 6.27 -13.82
N PRO A 189 25.83 6.72 -14.47
CA PRO A 189 25.90 6.78 -15.93
C PRO A 189 26.12 5.39 -16.52
N VAL A 190 25.32 5.04 -17.52
CA VAL A 190 25.33 3.76 -18.24
C VAL A 190 25.41 4.02 -19.75
N PRO A 191 26.17 3.25 -20.53
CA PRO A 191 26.16 3.36 -21.99
C PRO A 191 24.74 3.32 -22.56
N ALA A 192 24.39 4.30 -23.40
CA ALA A 192 23.01 4.42 -23.90
C ALA A 192 22.54 3.17 -24.68
N ALA A 193 23.47 2.46 -25.33
CA ALA A 193 23.20 1.22 -26.06
C ALA A 193 22.77 0.04 -25.16
N GLU A 194 23.04 0.10 -23.85
CA GLU A 194 22.67 -0.93 -22.87
C GLU A 194 21.34 -0.62 -22.17
N CYS A 195 20.75 0.54 -22.45
CA CYS A 195 19.55 1.03 -21.78
C CYS A 195 18.31 0.81 -22.64
N LEU A 196 17.29 0.18 -22.06
CA LEU A 196 15.91 0.32 -22.50
C LEU A 196 15.38 1.65 -21.96
N VAL A 197 15.05 2.60 -22.84
CA VAL A 197 14.47 3.91 -22.48
C VAL A 197 13.13 4.05 -23.18
N THR A 198 12.12 4.48 -22.43
CA THR A 198 10.77 4.78 -22.94
C THR A 198 10.29 6.13 -22.43
N GLY A 199 9.41 6.78 -23.19
CA GLY A 199 9.00 8.16 -22.92
C GLY A 199 10.13 9.17 -23.11
N VAL A 200 10.01 10.33 -22.46
CA VAL A 200 10.95 11.45 -22.52
C VAL A 200 11.86 11.42 -21.30
N TRP A 201 13.05 10.82 -21.45
CA TRP A 201 14.09 10.85 -20.42
C TRP A 201 14.87 12.18 -20.50
N PRO A 202 14.92 12.98 -19.42
CA PRO A 202 15.33 14.37 -19.49
C PRO A 202 16.85 14.55 -19.69
N ASP A 203 17.23 15.65 -20.32
CA ASP A 203 18.63 15.94 -20.69
C ASP A 203 19.56 16.08 -19.47
N TRP A 204 19.06 16.55 -18.34
CA TRP A 204 19.83 16.62 -17.10
C TRP A 204 20.16 15.25 -16.48
N LEU A 205 19.54 14.17 -16.99
CA LEU A 205 19.91 12.78 -16.72
C LEU A 205 20.55 12.10 -17.94
N ARG A 206 21.25 12.88 -18.76
CA ARG A 206 22.02 12.39 -19.90
C ARG A 206 23.43 12.97 -19.89
N GLU A 207 24.35 12.16 -20.37
CA GLU A 207 25.74 12.55 -20.65
C GLU A 207 26.07 12.09 -22.08
N ALA A 208 27.19 12.55 -22.65
CA ALA A 208 27.59 12.15 -24.00
C ALA A 208 27.69 10.61 -24.13
N GLY A 209 26.81 10.02 -24.96
CA GLY A 209 26.73 8.57 -25.18
C GLY A 209 26.20 7.74 -24.00
N ARG A 210 25.68 8.37 -22.93
CA ARG A 210 25.25 7.69 -21.71
C ARG A 210 23.90 8.20 -21.19
N VAL A 211 23.16 7.30 -20.56
CA VAL A 211 21.96 7.61 -19.77
C VAL A 211 22.33 7.55 -18.29
N VAL A 212 21.95 8.57 -17.53
CA VAL A 212 22.18 8.63 -16.09
C VAL A 212 20.95 8.10 -15.37
N VAL A 213 21.12 7.04 -14.59
CA VAL A 213 20.04 6.37 -13.84
C VAL A 213 20.13 6.75 -12.36
N PRO A 214 19.08 7.38 -11.77
CA PRO A 214 18.99 7.56 -10.32
C PRO A 214 18.82 6.22 -9.59
N VAL A 215 19.62 5.99 -8.55
CA VAL A 215 19.66 4.73 -7.81
C VAL A 215 19.49 5.00 -6.31
N HIS A 216 18.58 4.25 -5.68
CA HIS A 216 18.40 4.29 -4.23
C HIS A 216 19.67 3.82 -3.50
N PRO A 217 20.14 4.51 -2.44
CA PRO A 217 21.37 4.14 -1.72
C PRO A 217 21.40 2.69 -1.23
N TRP A 218 20.28 2.20 -0.69
CA TRP A 218 20.14 0.78 -0.32
C TRP A 218 20.36 -0.17 -1.52
N GLN A 219 19.77 0.13 -2.68
CA GLN A 219 19.94 -0.69 -3.90
C GLN A 219 21.39 -0.70 -4.35
N ALA A 220 22.05 0.47 -4.33
CA ALA A 220 23.45 0.60 -4.68
C ALA A 220 24.34 -0.25 -3.78
N ALA A 221 24.14 -0.19 -2.46
CA ALA A 221 24.95 -0.91 -1.48
C ALA A 221 24.69 -2.42 -1.48
N HIS A 222 23.43 -2.83 -1.46
CA HIS A 222 23.05 -4.22 -1.19
C HIS A 222 22.90 -5.09 -2.42
N VAL A 223 22.54 -4.52 -3.56
CA VAL A 223 22.27 -5.28 -4.79
C VAL A 223 23.38 -5.04 -5.80
N LEU A 224 23.64 -3.77 -6.14
CA LEU A 224 24.67 -3.42 -7.13
C LEU A 224 26.11 -3.50 -6.57
N LYS A 225 26.26 -3.68 -5.26
CA LYS A 225 27.54 -3.71 -4.53
C LYS A 225 28.45 -2.51 -4.85
N ARG A 226 27.84 -1.34 -5.10
CA ARG A 226 28.53 -0.07 -5.34
C ARG A 226 28.74 0.63 -4.01
N ARG A 227 29.98 1.07 -3.76
CA ARG A 227 30.28 1.93 -2.60
C ARG A 227 29.71 3.32 -2.86
N ALA A 228 28.81 3.78 -2.00
CA ALA A 228 28.32 5.16 -2.05
C ALA A 228 29.43 6.13 -1.68
N GLY A 229 29.52 7.28 -2.37
CA GLY A 229 30.35 8.40 -1.92
C GLY A 229 31.78 8.37 -2.42
N ARG A 230 32.01 7.97 -3.68
CA ARG A 230 33.25 8.38 -4.34
C ARG A 230 33.25 9.90 -4.43
N GLN A 231 34.37 10.54 -4.08
CA GLN A 231 34.51 12.00 -4.20
C GLN A 231 34.18 12.43 -5.64
N GLY A 232 33.28 13.40 -5.79
CA GLY A 232 32.81 13.89 -7.10
C GLY A 232 31.55 13.20 -7.66
N GLU A 233 30.99 12.17 -7.00
CA GLU A 233 29.70 11.60 -7.41
C GLU A 233 28.56 12.61 -7.17
N GLN A 234 27.87 12.99 -8.26
CA GLN A 234 26.66 13.79 -8.18
C GLN A 234 25.53 13.00 -7.51
N ARG A 235 24.74 13.69 -6.71
CA ARG A 235 23.62 13.13 -5.95
C ARG A 235 22.38 13.98 -6.15
N LEU A 236 21.23 13.34 -6.05
CA LEU A 236 19.94 13.99 -6.16
C LEU A 236 19.20 13.83 -4.83
N ALA A 237 19.09 14.93 -4.09
CA ALA A 237 18.35 15.01 -2.83
C ALA A 237 16.85 14.84 -3.09
N ALA A 238 16.22 13.90 -2.38
CA ALA A 238 14.80 13.59 -2.56
C ALA A 238 14.16 13.12 -1.25
N HIS A 239 12.85 13.31 -1.13
CA HIS A 239 12.06 12.90 0.04
C HIS A 239 11.30 11.60 -0.26
N PRO A 240 11.51 10.52 0.50
CA PRO A 240 10.81 9.27 0.25
C PRO A 240 9.32 9.42 0.56
N LEU A 241 8.49 8.86 -0.33
CA LEU A 241 7.04 8.74 -0.19
C LEU A 241 6.69 7.39 0.46
N MET A 242 5.40 7.08 0.66
CA MET A 242 4.96 5.85 1.35
C MET A 242 5.51 4.56 0.73
N ALA A 243 5.81 4.58 -0.58
CA ALA A 243 6.37 3.46 -1.31
C ALA A 243 7.84 3.14 -0.97
N LEU A 244 8.51 3.98 -0.18
CA LEU A 244 9.95 3.98 0.14
C LEU A 244 10.87 4.30 -1.06
N ARG A 245 10.64 3.64 -2.20
CA ARG A 245 11.42 3.74 -3.43
C ARG A 245 10.92 4.77 -4.42
N THR A 246 9.82 5.44 -4.12
CA THR A 246 9.35 6.60 -4.88
C THR A 246 9.64 7.82 -4.03
N LEU A 247 10.34 8.79 -4.61
CA LEU A 247 10.83 9.95 -3.91
C LEU A 247 10.40 11.22 -4.63
N ALA A 248 9.99 12.23 -3.86
CA ALA A 248 9.73 13.57 -4.36
C ALA A 248 11.01 14.39 -4.40
N LEU A 249 11.26 15.05 -5.54
CA LEU A 249 12.26 16.11 -5.60
C LEU A 249 11.65 17.39 -5.01
N LEU A 250 12.49 18.33 -4.57
CA LEU A 250 12.02 19.60 -4.00
C LEU A 250 11.12 20.34 -4.98
N ASP A 251 11.58 20.46 -6.22
CA ASP A 251 10.86 21.03 -7.35
C ASP A 251 11.05 20.08 -8.54
N GLY A 252 9.97 19.45 -9.02
CA GLY A 252 9.99 18.59 -10.20
C GLY A 252 9.32 17.23 -10.03
N PRO A 253 9.67 16.25 -10.89
CA PRO A 253 8.96 14.98 -10.94
C PRO A 253 9.27 14.08 -9.75
N HIS A 254 8.38 13.11 -9.53
CA HIS A 254 8.65 11.98 -8.66
C HIS A 254 9.59 10.97 -9.33
N VAL A 255 10.59 10.49 -8.58
CA VAL A 255 11.55 9.47 -9.02
C VAL A 255 11.22 8.14 -8.34
N LYS A 256 10.79 7.14 -9.11
CA LYS A 256 10.60 5.76 -8.66
C LYS A 256 11.83 4.93 -9.05
N THR A 257 12.55 4.40 -8.07
CA THR A 257 13.78 3.62 -8.27
C THR A 257 13.53 2.13 -8.03
N ALA A 258 14.39 1.28 -8.57
CA ALA A 258 14.48 -0.12 -8.17
C ALA A 258 14.91 -0.21 -6.69
N LEU A 259 14.26 -1.12 -5.95
CA LEU A 259 14.62 -1.45 -4.58
C LEU A 259 14.29 -2.93 -4.36
N SER A 260 15.23 -3.83 -4.62
CA SER A 260 15.03 -5.30 -4.59
C SER A 260 14.87 -5.88 -3.17
N ALA A 261 14.41 -5.06 -2.22
CA ALA A 261 13.96 -5.46 -0.91
C ALA A 261 12.50 -5.93 -0.94
N ARG A 262 12.16 -6.89 -0.06
CA ARG A 262 10.78 -7.31 0.17
C ARG A 262 10.10 -6.30 1.09
N LEU A 263 9.11 -5.57 0.57
CA LEU A 263 8.25 -4.69 1.36
C LEU A 263 6.82 -5.24 1.33
N THR A 264 6.26 -5.58 2.49
CA THR A 264 4.97 -6.27 2.64
C THR A 264 4.98 -7.66 1.97
N SER A 265 4.25 -7.84 0.85
CA SER A 265 4.12 -9.13 0.16
C SER A 265 5.00 -9.29 -1.08
N SER A 266 5.69 -8.25 -1.55
CA SER A 266 6.40 -8.27 -2.84
C SER A 266 7.80 -7.69 -2.75
N VAL A 267 8.70 -8.22 -3.58
CA VAL A 267 9.98 -7.56 -3.91
C VAL A 267 9.68 -6.32 -4.75
N ARG A 268 10.42 -5.24 -4.55
CA ARG A 268 10.13 -3.93 -5.13
C ARG A 268 11.14 -3.55 -6.23
N ASP A 269 11.35 -4.47 -7.16
CA ASP A 269 12.05 -4.22 -8.43
C ASP A 269 11.16 -3.47 -9.45
N ILE A 270 11.73 -3.10 -10.59
CA ILE A 270 11.00 -2.55 -11.73
C ILE A 270 11.31 -3.44 -12.94
N SER A 271 10.34 -4.27 -13.33
CA SER A 271 10.54 -5.20 -14.45
C SER A 271 10.80 -4.47 -15.77
N LEU A 272 11.59 -5.09 -16.66
CA LEU A 272 11.83 -4.57 -18.01
C LEU A 272 10.53 -4.39 -18.80
N GLY A 273 9.57 -5.32 -18.64
CA GLY A 273 8.25 -5.20 -19.25
C GLY A 273 7.45 -3.98 -18.75
N SER A 274 7.60 -3.62 -17.47
CA SER A 274 7.00 -2.40 -16.91
C SER A 274 7.62 -1.13 -17.49
N VAL A 275 8.94 -1.12 -17.72
CA VAL A 275 9.64 0.00 -18.39
C VAL A 275 9.21 0.09 -19.86
N ALA A 276 9.20 -1.03 -20.58
CA ALA A 276 8.78 -1.09 -21.99
C ALA A 276 7.35 -0.55 -22.19
N ALA A 277 6.42 -0.92 -21.31
CA ALA A 277 5.01 -0.54 -21.43
C ALA A 277 4.68 0.85 -20.87
N SER A 278 5.61 1.56 -20.23
CA SER A 278 5.26 2.73 -19.40
C SER A 278 4.69 3.91 -20.18
N ALA A 279 5.18 4.16 -21.40
CA ALA A 279 4.68 5.24 -22.26
C ALA A 279 3.26 4.95 -22.73
N VAL A 280 3.04 3.76 -23.31
CA VAL A 280 1.72 3.30 -23.77
C VAL A 280 0.70 3.28 -22.63
N LEU A 281 1.09 2.82 -21.44
CA LEU A 281 0.23 2.86 -20.26
C LEU A 281 -0.13 4.29 -19.85
N SER A 282 0.83 5.22 -19.92
CA SER A 282 0.61 6.63 -19.60
C SER A 282 -0.42 7.27 -20.53
N ASP A 283 -0.26 7.08 -21.85
CA ASP A 283 -1.17 7.63 -22.86
C ASP A 283 -2.56 7.00 -22.75
N PHE A 284 -2.62 5.69 -22.50
CA PHE A 284 -3.88 5.00 -22.22
C PHE A 284 -4.59 5.55 -20.98
N GLY A 285 -3.83 5.77 -19.89
CA GLY A 285 -4.32 6.36 -18.65
C GLY A 285 -4.95 7.73 -18.88
N GLU A 286 -4.28 8.60 -19.62
CA GLU A 286 -4.80 9.93 -19.98
C GLU A 286 -6.10 9.83 -20.79
N ALA A 287 -6.13 8.97 -21.82
CA ALA A 287 -7.31 8.79 -22.67
C ALA A 287 -8.54 8.30 -21.88
N VAL A 288 -8.37 7.41 -20.90
CA VAL A 288 -9.48 6.93 -20.07
C VAL A 288 -9.87 7.93 -18.99
N ALA A 289 -8.91 8.68 -18.44
CA ALA A 289 -9.19 9.75 -17.48
C ALA A 289 -10.03 10.86 -18.11
N ALA A 290 -9.79 11.20 -19.39
CA ALA A 290 -10.59 12.18 -20.13
C ALA A 290 -12.09 11.81 -20.24
N ARG A 291 -12.44 10.53 -20.04
CA ARG A 291 -13.85 10.05 -20.03
C ARG A 291 -14.53 10.20 -18.66
N THR A 292 -13.90 10.88 -17.70
CA THR A 292 -14.41 11.01 -16.32
C THR A 292 -14.99 12.39 -15.99
N ASP A 293 -15.26 13.24 -16.99
CA ASP A 293 -15.77 14.60 -16.81
C ASP A 293 -14.90 15.46 -15.87
N GLY A 294 -13.58 15.24 -15.88
CA GLY A 294 -12.63 15.95 -15.00
C GLY A 294 -12.62 15.47 -13.55
N LEU A 295 -13.36 14.41 -13.20
CA LEU A 295 -13.38 13.86 -11.84
C LEU A 295 -12.13 13.03 -11.50
N LEU A 296 -11.36 12.60 -12.51
CA LEU A 296 -10.11 11.86 -12.33
C LEU A 296 -9.01 12.43 -13.23
N HIS A 297 -7.84 12.59 -12.63
CA HIS A 297 -6.58 12.72 -13.34
C HIS A 297 -5.69 11.50 -13.10
N ILE A 298 -4.82 11.20 -14.05
CA ILE A 298 -3.83 10.13 -13.93
C ILE A 298 -2.45 10.76 -14.16
N THR A 299 -1.59 10.66 -13.15
CA THR A 299 -0.21 11.15 -13.25
C THR A 299 0.55 10.45 -14.38
N ARG A 300 1.12 11.22 -15.30
CA ARG A 300 1.83 10.70 -16.47
C ARG A 300 3.19 10.14 -16.09
N THR A 301 3.59 9.07 -16.77
CA THR A 301 4.98 8.62 -16.75
C THR A 301 5.76 9.45 -17.77
N LEU A 302 6.63 10.34 -17.28
CA LEU A 302 7.43 11.21 -18.13
C LEU A 302 8.47 10.40 -18.91
N GLY A 303 9.15 9.49 -18.23
CA GLY A 303 10.11 8.59 -18.85
C GLY A 303 10.47 7.43 -17.93
N ALA A 304 10.93 6.32 -18.51
CA ALA A 304 11.43 5.18 -17.77
C ALA A 304 12.70 4.64 -18.41
N VAL A 305 13.59 4.10 -17.56
CA VAL A 305 14.84 3.48 -17.98
C VAL A 305 15.08 2.19 -17.22
N ALA A 306 15.64 1.19 -17.90
CA ALA A 306 16.30 0.06 -17.28
C ALA A 306 17.60 -0.29 -18.03
N ALA A 307 18.64 -0.65 -17.29
CA ALA A 307 19.94 -1.02 -17.83
C ALA A 307 20.23 -2.50 -17.56
N GLY A 308 20.04 -3.34 -18.58
CA GLY A 308 20.33 -4.78 -18.55
C GLY A 308 19.46 -5.65 -17.62
N SER A 309 19.01 -5.15 -16.48
CA SER A 309 18.23 -5.90 -15.49
C SER A 309 17.21 -5.04 -14.71
N PRO A 310 16.24 -5.67 -14.01
CA PRO A 310 15.32 -4.98 -13.10
C PRO A 310 15.98 -4.29 -11.90
N ASP A 311 17.25 -4.61 -11.61
CA ASP A 311 17.98 -4.08 -10.44
C ASP A 311 18.52 -2.66 -10.69
N LEU A 312 18.64 -2.23 -11.94
CA LEU A 312 19.07 -0.89 -12.33
C LEU A 312 18.02 -0.26 -13.24
N ALA A 313 16.95 0.21 -12.61
CA ALA A 313 15.81 0.83 -13.29
C ALA A 313 15.26 2.02 -12.51
N ALA A 314 14.75 3.01 -13.25
CA ALA A 314 14.12 4.19 -12.70
C ALA A 314 12.96 4.66 -13.59
N VAL A 315 11.96 5.29 -12.98
CA VAL A 315 10.80 5.88 -13.64
C VAL A 315 10.61 7.30 -13.11
N LEU A 316 10.47 8.26 -14.00
CA LEU A 316 10.06 9.63 -13.70
C LEU A 316 8.57 9.77 -13.96
N ARG A 317 7.86 10.35 -13.00
CA ARG A 317 6.42 10.56 -13.04
C ARG A 317 6.11 11.99 -12.61
N GLU A 318 5.06 12.57 -13.15
CA GLU A 318 4.56 13.86 -12.67
C GLU A 318 4.31 13.86 -11.16
N SER A 319 4.48 15.04 -10.57
CA SER A 319 3.94 15.28 -9.24
C SER A 319 2.41 15.31 -9.32
N PRO A 320 1.68 14.68 -8.38
CA PRO A 320 0.23 14.85 -8.28
C PRO A 320 -0.21 16.31 -8.09
N GLU A 321 0.66 17.18 -7.56
CA GLU A 321 0.36 18.61 -7.33
C GLU A 321 0.15 19.40 -8.64
N GLU A 322 0.64 18.90 -9.79
CA GLU A 322 0.35 19.48 -11.12
C GLU A 322 -1.16 19.54 -11.42
N TYR A 323 -1.95 18.74 -10.69
CA TYR A 323 -3.39 18.63 -10.85
C TYR A 323 -4.19 19.41 -9.80
N ALA A 324 -3.54 20.22 -8.96
CA ALA A 324 -4.19 21.13 -8.01
C ALA A 324 -4.31 22.54 -8.60
N ALA A 325 -5.44 23.20 -8.35
CA ALA A 325 -5.59 24.64 -8.58
C ALA A 325 -5.15 25.43 -7.33
N ASP A 326 -5.06 26.76 -7.47
CA ASP A 326 -4.66 27.66 -6.37
C ASP A 326 -5.48 27.42 -5.10
N GLY A 327 -4.78 27.11 -4.00
CA GLY A 327 -5.36 26.86 -2.67
C GLY A 327 -5.95 25.46 -2.48
N GLU A 328 -6.06 24.66 -3.53
CA GLU A 328 -6.38 23.24 -3.40
C GLU A 328 -5.18 22.44 -2.90
N ARG A 329 -5.44 21.21 -2.45
CA ARG A 329 -4.39 20.33 -1.94
C ARG A 329 -4.60 18.89 -2.39
N VAL A 330 -3.52 18.21 -2.77
CA VAL A 330 -3.59 16.79 -3.12
C VAL A 330 -3.18 15.95 -1.92
N VAL A 331 -4.08 15.06 -1.49
CA VAL A 331 -3.90 14.24 -0.29
C VAL A 331 -3.97 12.76 -0.65
N PRO A 332 -2.93 11.96 -0.39
CA PRO A 332 -3.02 10.52 -0.49
C PRO A 332 -4.15 9.99 0.40
N VAL A 333 -5.00 9.13 -0.14
CA VAL A 333 -6.18 8.65 0.60
C VAL A 333 -5.79 7.89 1.87
N ALA A 334 -4.62 7.22 1.87
CA ALA A 334 -4.07 6.58 3.05
C ALA A 334 -3.68 7.57 4.18
N ALA A 335 -3.41 8.84 3.85
CA ALA A 335 -3.10 9.89 4.82
C ALA A 335 -4.36 10.55 5.41
N LEU A 336 -5.54 10.38 4.82
CA LEU A 336 -6.80 10.98 5.32
C LEU A 336 -7.12 10.54 6.75
N ALA A 337 -6.80 9.30 7.13
CA ALA A 337 -6.99 8.79 8.49
C ALA A 337 -6.13 9.53 9.54
N THR A 338 -5.11 10.30 9.12
CA THR A 338 -4.30 11.15 10.00
C THR A 338 -4.89 12.55 10.19
N THR A 339 -6.01 12.85 9.52
CA THR A 339 -6.72 14.13 9.59
C THR A 339 -8.00 14.02 10.41
N GLY A 340 -8.65 15.16 10.67
CA GLY A 340 -10.00 15.20 11.26
C GLY A 340 -11.14 14.97 10.26
N LEU A 341 -10.89 15.03 8.95
CA LEU A 341 -11.94 15.08 7.92
C LEU A 341 -12.87 13.85 7.93
N PRO A 342 -12.35 12.60 8.00
CA PRO A 342 -13.21 11.41 7.98
C PRO A 342 -14.14 11.26 9.19
N ARG A 343 -13.95 12.06 10.26
CA ARG A 343 -14.85 12.07 11.42
C ARG A 343 -16.22 12.68 11.10
N SER A 344 -16.32 13.48 10.04
CA SER A 344 -17.60 14.00 9.55
C SER A 344 -18.26 12.96 8.64
N PRO A 345 -19.45 12.42 9.02
CA PRO A 345 -20.18 11.47 8.19
C PRO A 345 -20.53 12.04 6.81
N ASP A 346 -20.88 13.33 6.76
CA ASP A 346 -21.23 14.01 5.51
C ASP A 346 -20.02 14.12 4.57
N TRP A 347 -18.86 14.48 5.11
CA TRP A 347 -17.62 14.54 4.34
C TRP A 347 -17.24 13.17 3.78
N LEU A 348 -17.27 12.14 4.64
CA LEU A 348 -16.94 10.78 4.23
C LEU A 348 -17.92 10.24 3.19
N GLY A 349 -19.21 10.56 3.30
CA GLY A 349 -20.22 10.25 2.30
C GLY A 349 -19.95 10.93 0.95
N ARG A 350 -19.58 12.21 0.95
CA ARG A 350 -19.17 12.93 -0.28
C ARG A 350 -17.94 12.31 -0.93
N PHE A 351 -16.92 11.99 -0.13
CA PHE A 351 -15.71 11.32 -0.62
C PHE A 351 -16.01 9.94 -1.20
N ALA A 352 -16.81 9.11 -0.50
CA ALA A 352 -17.22 7.80 -0.98
C ALA A 352 -18.02 7.90 -2.30
N ARG A 353 -18.93 8.89 -2.42
CA ARG A 353 -19.66 9.15 -3.66
C ARG A 353 -18.72 9.49 -4.80
N LEU A 354 -17.78 10.41 -4.62
CA LEU A 354 -16.79 10.79 -5.64
C LEU A 354 -15.98 9.56 -6.08
N ALA A 355 -15.42 8.83 -5.12
CA ALA A 355 -14.55 7.69 -5.38
C ALA A 355 -15.29 6.54 -6.11
N LEU A 356 -16.52 6.23 -5.69
CA LEU A 356 -17.34 5.22 -6.35
C LEU A 356 -17.82 5.68 -7.73
N THR A 357 -18.19 6.94 -7.90
CA THR A 357 -18.62 7.48 -9.22
C THR A 357 -17.51 7.28 -10.25
N VAL A 358 -16.28 7.69 -9.91
CA VAL A 358 -15.12 7.51 -10.79
C VAL A 358 -14.80 6.03 -11.01
N GLY A 359 -14.70 5.25 -9.93
CA GLY A 359 -14.33 3.84 -10.01
C GLY A 359 -15.32 3.01 -10.83
N MET A 360 -16.62 3.20 -10.61
CA MET A 360 -17.68 2.50 -11.34
C MET A 360 -17.72 2.90 -12.81
N ARG A 361 -17.49 4.19 -13.12
CA ARG A 361 -17.43 4.66 -14.51
C ARG A 361 -16.26 4.04 -15.27
N LEU A 362 -15.07 3.98 -14.67
CA LEU A 362 -13.93 3.30 -15.29
C LEU A 362 -14.17 1.80 -15.45
N LEU A 363 -14.78 1.15 -14.45
CA LEU A 363 -15.11 -0.27 -14.54
C LEU A 363 -16.10 -0.57 -15.67
N GLU A 364 -17.09 0.31 -15.88
CA GLU A 364 -18.02 0.22 -17.01
C GLU A 364 -17.28 0.31 -18.35
N LEU A 365 -16.33 1.25 -18.49
CA LEU A 365 -15.46 1.35 -19.67
C LEU A 365 -14.57 0.11 -19.87
N GLY A 366 -14.36 -0.70 -18.82
CA GLY A 366 -13.50 -1.86 -18.85
C GLY A 366 -12.15 -1.66 -18.16
N VAL A 367 -11.96 -0.59 -17.40
CA VAL A 367 -10.71 -0.31 -16.67
C VAL A 367 -10.91 -0.44 -15.17
N ALA A 368 -10.28 -1.44 -14.56
CA ALA A 368 -10.26 -1.60 -13.12
C ALA A 368 -8.93 -1.10 -12.53
N LEU A 369 -9.01 0.00 -11.78
CA LEU A 369 -7.89 0.57 -11.05
C LEU A 369 -7.49 -0.29 -9.84
N GLU A 370 -6.21 -0.25 -9.47
CA GLU A 370 -5.78 -0.62 -8.11
C GLU A 370 -5.84 0.59 -7.18
N ALA A 371 -7.06 1.08 -6.95
CA ALA A 371 -7.34 2.31 -6.22
C ALA A 371 -7.19 2.17 -4.69
N HIS A 372 -6.09 1.58 -4.22
CA HIS A 372 -5.76 1.52 -2.80
C HIS A 372 -5.26 2.88 -2.29
N GLY A 373 -5.29 3.10 -0.97
CA GLY A 373 -5.04 4.43 -0.38
C GLY A 373 -3.69 5.08 -0.70
N GLN A 374 -2.67 4.31 -1.08
CA GLN A 374 -1.39 4.86 -1.54
C GLN A 374 -1.42 5.34 -3.00
N ASN A 375 -2.23 4.75 -3.88
CA ASN A 375 -2.26 5.06 -5.32
C ASN A 375 -3.40 6.02 -5.69
N LEU A 376 -4.45 6.05 -4.86
CA LEU A 376 -5.52 7.02 -4.98
C LEU A 376 -5.22 8.24 -4.10
N LEU A 377 -5.33 9.41 -4.68
CA LEU A 377 -5.24 10.70 -4.00
C LEU A 377 -6.53 11.47 -4.25
N VAL A 378 -6.91 12.31 -3.29
CA VAL A 378 -8.05 13.20 -3.38
C VAL A 378 -7.55 14.64 -3.43
N VAL A 379 -8.07 15.41 -4.37
CA VAL A 379 -7.90 16.87 -4.36
C VAL A 379 -8.97 17.45 -3.44
N LEU A 380 -8.54 18.27 -2.50
CA LEU A 380 -9.40 18.98 -1.57
C LEU A 380 -9.47 20.45 -1.95
N SER A 381 -10.67 21.03 -1.90
CA SER A 381 -10.87 22.47 -2.00
C SER A 381 -10.17 23.20 -0.83
N PRO A 382 -10.01 24.55 -0.88
CA PRO A 382 -9.51 25.32 0.26
C PRO A 382 -10.32 25.10 1.56
N ALA A 383 -11.61 24.77 1.43
CA ALA A 383 -12.49 24.45 2.58
C ALA A 383 -12.34 22.99 3.07
N GLY A 384 -11.55 22.17 2.38
CA GLY A 384 -11.31 20.77 2.70
C GLY A 384 -12.31 19.79 2.06
N ASP A 385 -13.17 20.21 1.15
CA ASP A 385 -14.14 19.32 0.49
C ASP A 385 -13.49 18.49 -0.63
N PRO A 386 -13.86 17.19 -0.78
CA PRO A 386 -13.33 16.36 -1.85
C PRO A 386 -13.93 16.78 -3.20
N VAL A 387 -13.10 17.19 -4.15
CA VAL A 387 -13.55 17.73 -5.44
C VAL A 387 -13.27 16.81 -6.63
N ARG A 388 -12.08 16.20 -6.68
CA ARG A 388 -11.68 15.25 -7.74
C ARG A 388 -10.59 14.32 -7.24
N LEU A 389 -10.24 13.33 -8.05
CA LEU A 389 -9.26 12.31 -7.72
C LEU A 389 -8.02 12.45 -8.62
N VAL A 390 -6.87 12.07 -8.06
CA VAL A 390 -5.66 11.82 -8.82
C VAL A 390 -5.26 10.36 -8.58
N TYR A 391 -5.02 9.61 -9.65
CA TYR A 391 -4.51 8.26 -9.56
C TYR A 391 -3.06 8.19 -10.05
N ARG A 392 -2.30 7.29 -9.43
CA ARG A 392 -0.90 7.05 -9.77
C ARG A 392 -0.58 5.57 -9.74
N ASP A 393 0.41 5.17 -10.54
CA ASP A 393 0.88 3.79 -10.74
C ASP A 393 -0.03 2.94 -11.64
N LEU A 394 0.29 2.95 -12.94
CA LEU A 394 -0.47 2.28 -14.00
C LEU A 394 -0.04 0.83 -14.22
N ALA A 395 1.05 0.39 -13.58
CA ALA A 395 1.66 -0.90 -13.85
C ALA A 395 0.79 -2.09 -13.43
N ASP A 396 -0.28 -1.90 -12.67
CA ASP A 396 -1.14 -2.99 -12.23
C ASP A 396 -2.63 -2.79 -12.50
N LEU A 397 -3.00 -2.00 -13.50
CA LEU A 397 -4.39 -1.96 -13.98
C LEU A 397 -4.86 -3.33 -14.50
N ARG A 398 -6.18 -3.54 -14.50
CA ARG A 398 -6.81 -4.59 -15.31
C ARG A 398 -7.75 -3.97 -16.34
N VAL A 399 -7.72 -4.49 -17.55
CA VAL A 399 -8.39 -3.93 -18.73
C VAL A 399 -9.18 -5.02 -19.43
N GLY A 400 -10.47 -4.79 -19.63
CA GLY A 400 -11.40 -5.68 -20.34
C GLY A 400 -11.64 -5.22 -21.77
N PRO A 401 -11.01 -5.88 -22.77
CA PRO A 401 -11.16 -5.52 -24.19
C PRO A 401 -12.61 -5.44 -24.65
N ALA A 402 -13.46 -6.38 -24.24
CA ALA A 402 -14.85 -6.42 -24.69
C ALA A 402 -15.66 -5.22 -24.17
N ARG A 403 -15.34 -4.71 -22.97
CA ARG A 403 -15.97 -3.49 -22.44
C ARG A 403 -15.45 -2.25 -23.15
N LEU A 404 -14.13 -2.12 -23.36
CA LEU A 404 -13.56 -1.01 -24.12
C LEU A 404 -14.15 -0.90 -25.53
N ALA A 405 -14.26 -2.03 -26.23
CA ALA A 405 -14.81 -2.09 -27.59
C ALA A 405 -16.27 -1.60 -27.66
N ARG A 406 -17.11 -1.91 -26.67
CA ARG A 406 -18.50 -1.40 -26.59
C ARG A 406 -18.56 0.12 -26.47
N HIS A 407 -17.51 0.74 -25.96
CA HIS A 407 -17.39 2.20 -25.83
C HIS A 407 -16.56 2.83 -26.96
N GLY A 408 -16.22 2.07 -28.01
CA GLY A 408 -15.43 2.55 -29.14
C GLY A 408 -14.00 2.94 -28.75
N ILE A 409 -13.43 2.29 -27.73
CA ILE A 409 -12.05 2.50 -27.30
C ILE A 409 -11.23 1.31 -27.77
N GLU A 410 -10.22 1.56 -28.60
CA GLU A 410 -9.27 0.54 -29.00
C GLU A 410 -8.35 0.19 -27.82
N ILE A 411 -8.09 -1.10 -27.64
CA ILE A 411 -7.13 -1.53 -26.63
C ILE A 411 -5.71 -1.31 -27.18
N PRO A 412 -4.84 -0.58 -26.46
CA PRO A 412 -3.45 -0.46 -26.87
C PRO A 412 -2.69 -1.77 -26.60
N GLU A 413 -1.46 -1.87 -27.09
CA GLU A 413 -0.60 -3.02 -26.78
C GLU A 413 -0.21 -3.01 -25.31
N LEU A 414 -0.95 -3.76 -24.49
CA LEU A 414 -0.76 -3.87 -23.06
C LEU A 414 -0.11 -5.21 -22.67
N PRO A 415 0.67 -5.27 -21.58
CA PRO A 415 1.17 -6.54 -21.07
C PRO A 415 0.02 -7.54 -20.82
N ALA A 416 0.16 -8.77 -21.32
CA ALA A 416 -0.92 -9.79 -21.30
C ALA A 416 -1.55 -9.99 -19.91
N ARG A 417 -0.76 -9.90 -18.83
CA ARG A 417 -1.24 -10.02 -17.44
C ARG A 417 -2.26 -8.95 -17.02
N MET A 418 -2.35 -7.85 -17.76
CA MET A 418 -3.26 -6.73 -17.49
C MET A 418 -4.59 -6.90 -18.21
N VAL A 419 -4.64 -7.74 -19.25
CA VAL A 419 -5.80 -7.85 -20.15
C VAL A 419 -6.67 -9.02 -19.73
N THR A 420 -7.95 -8.77 -19.44
CA THR A 420 -8.93 -9.81 -19.07
C THR A 420 -10.36 -9.29 -19.15
N ASP A 421 -11.25 -10.07 -19.76
CA ASP A 421 -12.71 -9.84 -19.74
C ASP A 421 -13.41 -10.56 -18.58
N ASP A 422 -12.68 -11.22 -17.68
CA ASP A 422 -13.25 -11.82 -16.48
C ASP A 422 -13.73 -10.73 -15.51
N GLU A 423 -15.05 -10.54 -15.47
CA GLU A 423 -15.70 -9.56 -14.58
C GLU A 423 -15.34 -9.76 -13.11
N ARG A 424 -15.10 -11.01 -12.67
CA ARG A 424 -14.69 -11.28 -11.29
C ARG A 424 -13.31 -10.70 -11.01
N VAL A 425 -12.39 -10.79 -11.97
CA VAL A 425 -11.05 -10.20 -11.85
C VAL A 425 -11.13 -8.67 -11.83
N LEU A 426 -11.91 -8.07 -12.72
CA LEU A 426 -12.11 -6.62 -12.77
C LEU A 426 -12.74 -6.09 -11.48
N ARG A 427 -13.83 -6.71 -11.01
CA ARG A 427 -14.51 -6.35 -9.74
C ARG A 427 -13.60 -6.56 -8.54
N ARG A 428 -12.87 -7.68 -8.45
CA ARG A 428 -11.90 -7.92 -7.36
C ARG A 428 -10.85 -6.82 -7.32
N LYS A 429 -10.31 -6.45 -8.48
CA LYS A 429 -9.29 -5.42 -8.59
C LYS A 429 -9.80 -4.06 -8.08
N LEU A 430 -10.97 -3.62 -8.55
CA LEU A 430 -11.54 -2.35 -8.11
C LEU A 430 -12.09 -2.42 -6.69
N PHE A 431 -13.06 -3.28 -6.40
CA PHE A 431 -13.76 -3.28 -5.10
C PHE A 431 -12.83 -3.65 -3.94
N GLY A 432 -11.85 -4.54 -4.17
CA GLY A 432 -10.91 -4.90 -3.12
C GLY A 432 -9.89 -3.82 -2.79
N SER A 433 -9.50 -3.00 -3.77
CA SER A 433 -8.57 -1.90 -3.54
C SER A 433 -9.28 -0.62 -3.11
N LEU A 434 -10.41 -0.28 -3.75
CA LEU A 434 -11.19 0.93 -3.47
C LEU A 434 -12.05 0.80 -2.22
N VAL A 435 -12.92 -0.22 -2.17
CA VAL A 435 -13.94 -0.32 -1.10
C VAL A 435 -13.35 -0.98 0.14
N ALA A 436 -12.84 -2.20 0.01
CA ALA A 436 -12.23 -2.94 1.12
C ALA A 436 -10.83 -2.44 1.50
N GLY A 437 -10.24 -1.54 0.70
CA GLY A 437 -8.92 -0.96 0.91
C GLY A 437 -9.00 0.51 1.30
N ALA A 438 -9.16 1.40 0.32
CA ALA A 438 -9.12 2.85 0.49
C ALA A 438 -10.27 3.39 1.39
N LEU A 439 -11.53 3.15 1.01
CA LEU A 439 -12.69 3.63 1.76
C LEU A 439 -12.77 2.99 3.16
N ALA A 440 -12.55 1.68 3.27
CA ALA A 440 -12.46 1.01 4.57
C ALA A 440 -11.33 1.57 5.44
N GLY A 441 -10.16 1.82 4.84
CA GLY A 441 -9.01 2.41 5.52
C GLY A 441 -9.30 3.80 6.08
N THR A 442 -10.02 4.63 5.31
CA THR A 442 -10.44 5.97 5.70
C THR A 442 -11.56 5.96 6.75
N ALA A 443 -12.53 5.05 6.62
CA ALA A 443 -13.66 4.91 7.56
C ALA A 443 -13.25 4.31 8.91
N GLY A 444 -12.30 3.38 8.90
CA GLY A 444 -11.71 2.78 10.09
C GLY A 444 -12.57 1.78 10.87
N SER A 445 -13.81 1.52 10.43
CA SER A 445 -14.69 0.48 10.97
C SER A 445 -15.82 0.13 10.01
N GLY A 446 -16.44 -1.05 10.19
CA GLY A 446 -17.57 -1.52 9.38
C GLY A 446 -18.79 -0.60 9.44
N PRO A 447 -19.27 -0.18 10.62
CA PRO A 447 -20.43 0.71 10.73
C PRO A 447 -20.24 2.07 10.06
N VAL A 448 -19.05 2.67 10.18
CA VAL A 448 -18.76 3.96 9.54
C VAL A 448 -18.67 3.80 8.02
N LEU A 449 -18.03 2.72 7.55
CA LEU A 449 -17.98 2.39 6.12
C LEU A 449 -19.39 2.17 5.56
N ARG A 450 -20.25 1.45 6.28
CA ARG A 450 -21.65 1.23 5.91
C ARG A 450 -22.37 2.56 5.69
N ALA A 451 -22.31 3.48 6.65
CA ALA A 451 -22.99 4.77 6.55
C ALA A 451 -22.53 5.58 5.32
N ALA A 452 -21.22 5.58 5.04
CA ALA A 452 -20.67 6.24 3.86
C ALA A 452 -21.15 5.59 2.56
N LEU A 453 -21.16 4.26 2.49
CA LEU A 453 -21.62 3.52 1.32
C LEU A 453 -23.13 3.69 1.09
N GLU A 454 -23.96 3.61 2.12
CA GLU A 454 -25.42 3.80 2.02
C GLU A 454 -25.78 5.18 1.44
N SER A 455 -24.99 6.21 1.75
CA SER A 455 -25.14 7.53 1.16
C SER A 455 -24.73 7.53 -0.32
N ALA A 456 -23.57 6.94 -0.64
CA ALA A 456 -23.00 6.98 -1.99
C ALA A 456 -23.75 6.10 -3.02
N VAL A 457 -24.18 4.88 -2.66
CA VAL A 457 -24.75 3.91 -3.62
C VAL A 457 -26.16 4.28 -4.11
N ARG A 458 -26.83 5.24 -3.46
CA ARG A 458 -28.14 5.74 -3.88
C ARG A 458 -28.08 6.48 -5.22
N ASP A 459 -26.96 7.15 -5.48
CA ASP A 459 -26.79 8.00 -6.67
C ASP A 459 -26.06 7.28 -7.81
N LEU A 460 -25.58 6.05 -7.58
CA LEU A 460 -24.91 5.27 -8.60
C LEU A 460 -25.90 4.71 -9.63
N PRO A 461 -25.55 4.69 -10.94
CA PRO A 461 -26.35 4.04 -11.97
C PRO A 461 -26.64 2.57 -11.66
N ARG A 462 -27.85 2.11 -11.99
CA ARG A 462 -28.26 0.71 -11.80
C ARG A 462 -27.62 -0.19 -12.86
N THR A 463 -26.41 -0.68 -12.57
CA THR A 463 -25.65 -1.62 -13.40
C THR A 463 -25.45 -2.97 -12.69
N PRO A 464 -25.08 -4.04 -13.41
CA PRO A 464 -24.68 -5.31 -12.80
C PRO A 464 -23.52 -5.17 -11.80
N ASP A 465 -22.58 -4.26 -12.07
CA ASP A 465 -21.48 -3.99 -11.15
C ASP A 465 -21.96 -3.30 -9.86
N ARG A 466 -22.95 -2.41 -9.95
CA ARG A 466 -23.58 -1.83 -8.75
C ARG A 466 -24.31 -2.90 -7.94
N ALA A 467 -25.04 -3.81 -8.58
CA ALA A 467 -25.68 -4.93 -7.89
C ALA A 467 -24.62 -5.80 -7.18
N ALA A 468 -23.50 -6.12 -7.84
CA ALA A 468 -22.41 -6.85 -7.21
C ALA A 468 -21.80 -6.10 -6.00
N LEU A 469 -21.64 -4.77 -6.09
CA LEU A 469 -21.16 -3.94 -4.97
C LEU A 469 -22.13 -3.96 -3.77
N VAL A 470 -23.43 -3.91 -4.03
CA VAL A 470 -24.46 -3.82 -2.99
C VAL A 470 -24.75 -5.18 -2.37
N ASP A 471 -24.87 -6.23 -3.19
CA ASP A 471 -25.48 -7.50 -2.79
C ASP A 471 -24.44 -8.59 -2.45
N ALA A 472 -23.25 -8.54 -3.05
CA ALA A 472 -22.25 -9.60 -2.89
C ALA A 472 -21.26 -9.32 -1.75
N PRO A 473 -20.63 -10.36 -1.16
CA PRO A 473 -19.46 -10.19 -0.30
C PRO A 473 -18.37 -9.34 -0.97
N LEU A 474 -17.71 -8.48 -0.19
CA LEU A 474 -16.67 -7.61 -0.73
C LEU A 474 -15.36 -8.39 -0.89
N PRO A 475 -14.75 -8.41 -2.09
CA PRO A 475 -13.45 -9.04 -2.25
C PRO A 475 -12.39 -8.25 -1.50
N ALA A 476 -11.41 -8.93 -0.91
CA ALA A 476 -10.21 -8.32 -0.37
C ALA A 476 -9.01 -9.23 -0.60
N LYS A 477 -7.80 -8.66 -0.76
CA LYS A 477 -6.59 -9.48 -0.84
C LYS A 477 -6.44 -10.28 0.47
N ALA A 478 -6.20 -11.58 0.35
CA ALA A 478 -5.97 -12.49 1.47
C ALA A 478 -4.50 -12.41 1.90
N LEU A 479 -4.14 -11.28 2.52
CA LEU A 479 -2.75 -10.91 2.79
C LEU A 479 -2.04 -11.94 3.69
N THR A 480 -2.74 -12.53 4.65
CA THR A 480 -2.19 -13.55 5.56
C THR A 480 -1.96 -14.87 4.83
N LEU A 481 -2.93 -15.32 4.04
CA LEU A 481 -2.87 -16.50 3.21
C LEU A 481 -1.76 -16.39 2.16
N MET A 482 -1.61 -15.22 1.54
CA MET A 482 -0.53 -14.93 0.60
C MET A 482 0.84 -15.11 1.27
N ARG A 483 1.02 -14.65 2.52
CA ARG A 483 2.26 -14.88 3.27
C ARG A 483 2.52 -16.34 3.62
N LEU A 484 1.46 -17.10 3.91
CA LEU A 484 1.53 -18.53 4.22
C LEU A 484 1.60 -19.43 2.98
N SER A 485 1.46 -18.87 1.78
CA SER A 485 1.46 -19.60 0.50
C SER A 485 2.53 -19.06 -0.45
N PRO A 486 3.83 -19.07 -0.07
CA PRO A 486 4.89 -18.41 -0.83
C PRO A 486 5.13 -18.98 -2.23
N ARG A 487 4.57 -20.17 -2.53
CA ARG A 487 4.67 -20.83 -3.85
C ARG A 487 3.51 -20.46 -4.78
N THR A 488 2.47 -19.81 -4.28
CA THR A 488 1.33 -19.37 -5.10
C THR A 488 1.63 -17.99 -5.65
N ALA A 489 1.74 -17.89 -6.98
CA ALA A 489 1.95 -16.61 -7.64
C ALA A 489 0.65 -15.79 -7.69
N GLY A 490 0.79 -14.45 -7.70
CA GLY A 490 -0.33 -13.53 -7.86
C GLY A 490 -1.15 -13.28 -6.60
N ASP A 491 -2.22 -12.50 -6.76
CA ASP A 491 -3.13 -12.13 -5.69
C ASP A 491 -4.06 -13.29 -5.33
N GLN A 492 -4.16 -13.60 -4.04
CA GLN A 492 -5.19 -14.48 -3.49
C GLN A 492 -6.27 -13.63 -2.80
N TRP A 493 -7.50 -14.12 -2.78
CA TRP A 493 -8.66 -13.33 -2.40
C TRP A 493 -9.45 -13.98 -1.25
N ALA A 494 -9.96 -13.13 -0.37
CA ALA A 494 -10.96 -13.45 0.63
C ALA A 494 -12.26 -12.71 0.29
N GLU A 495 -13.37 -13.22 0.82
CA GLU A 495 -14.69 -12.60 0.72
C GLU A 495 -15.09 -12.09 2.11
N LEU A 496 -15.19 -10.77 2.23
CA LEU A 496 -15.57 -10.10 3.46
C LEU A 496 -17.10 -9.92 3.51
N PRO A 497 -17.72 -9.99 4.70
CA PRO A 497 -19.12 -9.63 4.87
C PRO A 497 -19.41 -8.24 4.30
N ASN A 498 -20.46 -8.10 3.48
CA ASN A 498 -20.80 -6.80 2.93
C ASN A 498 -21.34 -5.88 4.05
N PRO A 499 -20.74 -4.71 4.32
CA PRO A 499 -21.17 -3.81 5.38
C PRO A 499 -22.61 -3.31 5.19
N LEU A 500 -23.15 -3.30 3.97
CA LEU A 500 -24.55 -2.92 3.68
C LEU A 500 -25.57 -3.97 4.13
N HIS A 501 -25.13 -5.19 4.45
CA HIS A 501 -25.99 -6.30 4.86
C HIS A 501 -25.69 -6.83 6.25
N GLU A 502 -24.61 -6.37 6.89
CA GLU A 502 -24.37 -6.74 8.27
C GLU A 502 -25.54 -6.25 9.14
N ALA A 503 -26.32 -7.22 9.61
CA ALA A 503 -27.32 -6.98 10.62
C ALA A 503 -26.63 -6.34 11.82
N THR A 504 -27.15 -5.19 12.25
CA THR A 504 -26.91 -4.65 13.58
C THR A 504 -27.42 -5.69 14.58
N MET A 505 -26.54 -6.63 14.95
CA MET A 505 -26.76 -7.61 16.03
C MET A 505 -25.70 -7.43 17.10
#